data_AF-A0A1H4YUN8-F1
#
_entry.id   AF-A0A1H4YUN8-F1
#
_cell.length_a   1.000
_cell.length_b   1.000
_cell.length_c   1.000
_cell.angle_alpha   90.00
_cell.angle_beta   90.00
_cell.angle_gamma   90.00
#
_symmetry.space_group_name_H-M   'P 1'
#
loop_
_entity.id
_entity.type
_entity.pdbx_description
1 polymer ?
#
loop_
_entity_poly.entity_id
_entity_poly.type
_entity_poly.pdbx_seq_one_letter_code
_entity_poly.pdbx_strand_id
1 'polypeptide(L)'
;MTALPRPGLLWPAITAAAGGGTRGLAGDVAALATLDGVPRLGWVHPPPWTSVRRVLQDYEAVTRATALSVLGTGGWAFSARAAAESATTRRPVQVLDRLDPATFGAGTGGAGAAVIAVSESGRTLETAHLADAARDRWGLDPVWITGEKIAIEPGTPPPAMFGAPTSSPFLVTAMAAFADATEHAYRRFAGIATEIGGWAATTACRVAAQAGDPPTLPSPRAGRSGGLELYTLQAFRQALGGKRTAAGLRIDLTGDHRFPLAATDPPGSALPPPAGLMSRLYAASALVACLGVLFGAAFAEHHAVLQYKRLVGQVRPRPFLVPPGFPATELLRELRCARRPRAVHLVGYERSPERFLAPLARQLRRTTGTWVETHRGSSWNHHSYQAVAADPEIAVLASVPPPGRDALTGLQREIAAATCASLPGRALLIQGDPV
;
A
#
# COMPACT_ATOMS: atom_id res chain seq x y z
N MET A 1 32.10 3.93 7.25
CA MET A 1 30.66 4.11 7.53
C MET A 1 30.50 5.28 8.49
N THR A 2 29.71 6.29 8.15
CA THR A 2 29.30 7.33 9.12
C THR A 2 28.55 6.67 10.28
N ALA A 3 28.81 7.11 11.51
CA ALA A 3 28.11 6.57 12.68
C ALA A 3 26.59 6.74 12.49
N LEU A 4 25.82 5.67 12.74
CA LEU A 4 24.35 5.75 12.69
C LEU A 4 23.85 6.79 13.70
N PRO A 5 22.84 7.60 13.33
CA PRO A 5 22.19 8.51 14.27
C PRO A 5 21.76 7.79 15.55
N ARG A 6 21.97 8.42 16.71
CA ARG A 6 21.43 7.91 17.98
C ARG A 6 19.90 7.95 17.95
N PRO A 7 19.19 6.98 18.59
CA PRO A 7 17.73 6.95 18.62
C PRO A 7 17.08 8.29 19.04
N GLY A 8 17.65 8.93 20.06
CA GLY A 8 17.15 10.20 20.60
C GLY A 8 17.27 11.42 19.66
N LEU A 9 17.92 11.28 18.50
CA LEU A 9 18.03 12.35 17.51
C LEU A 9 17.15 12.12 16.26
N LEU A 10 16.73 10.88 16.02
CA LEU A 10 16.09 10.51 14.76
C LEU A 10 14.67 11.06 14.62
N TRP A 11 13.80 10.79 15.59
CA TRP A 11 12.43 11.33 15.57
C TRP A 11 12.39 12.86 15.69
N PRO A 12 13.19 13.52 16.56
CA PRO A 12 13.30 14.97 16.56
C PRO A 12 13.72 15.57 15.21
N ALA A 13 14.63 14.92 14.47
CA ALA A 13 15.01 15.39 13.14
C ALA A 13 13.86 15.26 12.11
N ILE A 14 13.09 14.18 12.15
CA ILE A 14 11.87 14.02 11.33
C ILE A 14 10.84 15.10 11.68
N THR A 15 10.64 15.35 12.97
CA THR A 15 9.73 16.38 13.48
C THR A 15 10.17 17.78 13.04
N ALA A 16 11.48 18.08 13.11
CA ALA A 16 12.05 19.35 12.66
C ALA A 16 11.95 19.52 11.14
N ALA A 17 12.20 18.47 10.36
CA ALA A 17 12.03 18.47 8.91
C ALA A 17 10.56 18.73 8.52
N ALA A 18 9.61 18.10 9.22
CA ALA A 18 8.18 18.34 9.04
C ALA A 18 7.78 19.79 9.37
N GLY A 19 8.49 20.44 10.30
CA GLY A 19 8.36 21.87 10.61
C GLY A 19 9.10 22.82 9.66
N GLY A 20 9.65 22.33 8.54
CA GLY A 20 10.36 23.15 7.56
C GLY A 20 11.86 23.31 7.80
N GLY A 21 12.45 22.50 8.68
CA GLY A 21 13.90 22.50 8.91
C GLY A 21 14.68 22.02 7.68
N THR A 22 15.62 22.83 7.20
CA THR A 22 16.40 22.58 5.97
C THR A 22 17.90 22.36 6.20
N ARG A 23 18.35 22.33 7.45
CA ARG A 23 19.78 22.22 7.81
C ARG A 23 20.07 20.95 8.61
N GLY A 24 21.31 20.46 8.49
CA GLY A 24 21.78 19.26 9.20
C GLY A 24 20.89 18.04 8.93
N LEU A 25 20.73 17.19 9.95
CA LEU A 25 19.92 15.96 9.82
C LEU A 25 18.47 16.24 9.41
N ALA A 26 17.87 17.37 9.82
CA ALA A 26 16.52 17.73 9.38
C ALA A 26 16.46 18.02 7.87
N GLY A 27 17.50 18.67 7.33
CA GLY A 27 17.64 18.87 5.87
C GLY A 27 17.78 17.56 5.12
N ASP A 28 18.59 16.63 5.63
CA ASP A 28 18.75 15.29 5.04
C ASP A 28 17.43 14.51 5.05
N VAL A 29 16.68 14.58 6.16
CA VAL A 29 15.36 13.96 6.26
C VAL A 29 14.39 14.58 5.25
N ALA A 30 14.35 15.91 5.14
CA ALA A 30 13.50 16.59 4.17
C ALA A 30 13.81 16.16 2.74
N ALA A 31 15.09 16.00 2.39
CA ALA A 31 15.53 15.50 1.09
C ALA A 31 15.07 14.05 0.83
N LEU A 32 15.24 13.14 1.80
CA LEU A 32 14.78 11.75 1.68
C LEU A 32 13.24 11.62 1.61
N ALA A 33 12.54 12.57 2.21
CA ALA A 33 11.08 12.67 2.19
C ALA A 33 10.54 13.45 0.97
N THR A 34 11.38 13.92 0.06
CA THR A 34 10.95 14.76 -1.06
C THR A 34 10.40 13.91 -2.21
N LEU A 35 9.24 14.32 -2.73
CA LEU A 35 8.67 13.81 -3.97
C LEU A 35 8.22 15.00 -4.81
N ASP A 36 8.73 15.09 -6.04
CA ASP A 36 8.49 16.20 -6.97
C ASP A 36 8.83 17.57 -6.37
N GLY A 37 9.96 17.65 -5.64
CA GLY A 37 10.44 18.88 -5.02
C GLY A 37 9.73 19.29 -3.71
N VAL A 38 8.74 18.52 -3.25
CA VAL A 38 7.99 18.80 -2.02
C VAL A 38 8.24 17.71 -0.96
N PRO A 39 8.75 18.06 0.24
CA PRO A 39 8.87 17.15 1.37
C PRO A 39 7.50 16.65 1.82
N ARG A 40 7.34 15.33 1.95
CA ARG A 40 6.03 14.72 2.24
C ARG A 40 5.86 14.31 3.69
N LEU A 41 5.98 15.29 4.59
CA LEU A 41 6.01 15.06 6.04
C LEU A 41 4.79 15.62 6.79
N GLY A 42 3.74 16.06 6.10
CA GLY A 42 2.53 16.60 6.75
C GLY A 42 1.78 15.61 7.66
N TRP A 43 2.11 14.32 7.58
CA TRP A 43 1.53 13.31 8.47
C TRP A 43 2.20 13.26 9.86
N VAL A 44 3.40 13.81 10.02
CA VAL A 44 4.23 13.71 11.25
C VAL A 44 3.60 14.43 12.45
N HIS A 45 2.86 15.50 12.19
CA HIS A 45 2.17 16.27 13.22
C HIS A 45 0.66 16.04 13.05
N PRO A 46 0.01 15.25 13.91
CA PRO A 46 -1.44 15.13 13.88
C PRO A 46 -2.08 16.51 14.05
N PRO A 47 -2.91 16.96 13.08
CA PRO A 47 -3.56 18.26 13.18
C PRO A 47 -4.49 18.32 14.41
N PRO A 48 -4.76 19.52 14.97
CA PRO A 48 -5.72 19.65 16.05
C PRO A 48 -7.12 19.23 15.58
N TRP A 49 -7.92 18.69 16.50
CA TRP A 49 -9.27 18.21 16.18
C TRP A 49 -10.16 19.31 15.58
N THR A 50 -9.93 20.58 15.92
CA THR A 50 -10.65 21.71 15.31
C THR A 50 -10.44 21.80 13.80
N SER A 51 -9.23 21.56 13.30
CA SER A 51 -8.91 21.48 11.87
C SER A 51 -9.54 20.23 11.24
N VAL A 52 -9.43 19.07 11.91
CA VAL A 52 -10.05 17.82 11.45
C VAL A 52 -11.56 17.95 11.31
N ARG A 53 -12.23 18.50 12.33
CA ARG A 53 -13.67 18.70 12.34
C ARG A 53 -14.13 19.59 11.19
N ARG A 54 -13.38 20.65 10.86
CA ARG A 54 -13.69 21.54 9.73
C ARG A 54 -13.68 20.74 8.41
N VAL A 55 -12.65 19.93 8.19
CA VAL A 55 -12.58 19.08 6.99
C VAL A 55 -13.71 18.06 6.96
N LEU A 56 -14.05 17.44 8.10
CA LEU A 56 -15.16 16.48 8.15
C LEU A 56 -16.53 17.11 7.88
N GLN A 57 -16.71 18.41 8.16
CA GLN A 57 -17.92 19.15 7.81
C GLN A 57 -18.09 19.26 6.28
N ASP A 58 -16.99 19.43 5.53
CA ASP A 58 -17.03 19.44 4.05
C ASP A 58 -17.50 18.08 3.47
N TYR A 59 -17.42 17.02 4.27
CA TYR A 59 -17.87 15.66 3.92
C TYR A 59 -19.04 15.19 4.80
N GLU A 60 -19.85 16.10 5.37
CA GLU A 60 -20.95 15.75 6.28
C GLU A 60 -21.96 14.78 5.64
N ALA A 61 -22.34 15.03 4.38
CA ALA A 61 -23.25 14.14 3.64
C ALA A 61 -22.68 12.72 3.49
N VAL A 62 -21.38 12.60 3.22
CA VAL A 62 -20.69 11.30 3.10
C VAL A 62 -20.59 10.61 4.45
N THR A 63 -20.16 11.34 5.48
CA THR A 63 -19.96 10.79 6.84
C THR A 63 -21.27 10.44 7.53
N ARG A 64 -22.42 10.94 7.06
CA ARG A 64 -23.76 10.57 7.57
C ARG A 64 -24.57 9.62 6.70
N ALA A 65 -24.09 9.24 5.51
CA ALA A 65 -24.80 8.30 4.65
C ALA A 65 -25.10 6.95 5.35
N THR A 66 -26.04 6.17 4.82
CA THR A 66 -26.43 4.86 5.40
C THR A 66 -25.39 3.77 5.12
N ALA A 67 -24.59 3.97 4.08
CA ALA A 67 -23.46 3.13 3.70
C ALA A 67 -22.37 3.99 3.04
N LEU A 68 -21.15 3.49 2.99
CA LEU A 68 -20.03 4.17 2.32
C LEU A 68 -19.27 3.19 1.43
N SER A 69 -19.03 3.57 0.17
CA SER A 69 -18.06 2.92 -0.70
C SER A 69 -16.84 3.82 -0.89
N VAL A 70 -15.66 3.29 -0.60
CA VAL A 70 -14.37 3.97 -0.81
C VAL A 70 -13.69 3.38 -2.04
N LEU A 71 -13.51 4.21 -3.06
CA LEU A 71 -12.81 3.87 -4.29
C LEU A 71 -11.39 4.43 -4.21
N GLY A 72 -10.38 3.59 -4.37
CA GLY A 72 -8.99 4.03 -4.30
C GLY A 72 -8.03 2.88 -4.40
N THR A 73 -6.75 3.16 -4.52
CA THR A 73 -5.72 2.10 -4.58
C THR A 73 -4.56 2.37 -3.65
N GLY A 74 -3.81 1.31 -3.34
CA GLY A 74 -2.70 1.37 -2.41
C GLY A 74 -3.12 1.88 -1.03
N GLY A 75 -2.29 2.75 -0.45
CA GLY A 75 -2.41 3.15 0.93
C GLY A 75 -3.77 3.74 1.32
N TRP A 76 -4.37 4.54 0.43
CA TRP A 76 -5.71 5.12 0.61
C TRP A 76 -6.77 4.04 0.83
N ALA A 77 -6.72 2.98 0.04
CA ALA A 77 -7.63 1.86 0.16
C ALA A 77 -7.28 0.95 1.35
N PHE A 78 -6.00 0.71 1.61
CA PHE A 78 -5.59 -0.20 2.67
C PHE A 78 -5.91 0.36 4.05
N SER A 79 -5.72 1.66 4.29
CA SER A 79 -6.11 2.28 5.55
C SER A 79 -7.63 2.36 5.72
N ALA A 80 -8.36 2.67 4.64
CA ALA A 80 -9.83 2.63 4.63
C ALA A 80 -10.36 1.22 4.94
N ARG A 81 -9.74 0.18 4.37
CA ARG A 81 -10.10 -1.22 4.62
C ARG A 81 -9.82 -1.58 6.07
N ALA A 82 -8.69 -1.14 6.61
CA ALA A 82 -8.35 -1.41 8.00
C ALA A 82 -9.39 -0.79 8.96
N ALA A 83 -9.90 0.40 8.65
CA ALA A 83 -10.98 1.05 9.38
C ALA A 83 -12.28 0.24 9.27
N ALA A 84 -12.68 -0.13 8.05
CA ALA A 84 -13.88 -0.93 7.81
C ALA A 84 -13.86 -2.28 8.54
N GLU A 85 -12.74 -3.00 8.48
CA GLU A 85 -12.57 -4.32 9.13
C GLU A 85 -12.48 -4.24 10.66
N SER A 86 -12.06 -3.09 11.21
CA SER A 86 -11.94 -2.89 12.66
C SER A 86 -13.22 -2.35 13.30
N ALA A 87 -14.19 -1.90 12.49
CA ALA A 87 -15.45 -1.38 12.98
C ALA A 87 -16.39 -2.51 13.41
N THR A 88 -16.97 -2.36 14.60
CA THR A 88 -18.03 -3.24 15.11
C THR A 88 -19.43 -2.66 14.86
N THR A 89 -19.50 -1.46 14.25
CA THR A 89 -20.75 -0.74 14.01
C THR A 89 -21.55 -1.38 12.86
N ARG A 90 -22.84 -1.05 12.80
CA ARG A 90 -23.76 -1.59 11.78
C ARG A 90 -23.64 -0.93 10.40
N ARG A 91 -22.90 0.18 10.26
CA ARG A 91 -22.83 0.90 8.98
C ARG A 91 -21.87 0.20 8.03
N PRO A 92 -22.33 -0.27 6.85
CA PRO A 92 -21.44 -0.90 5.89
C PRO A 92 -20.46 0.11 5.30
N VAL A 93 -19.16 -0.15 5.49
CA VAL A 93 -18.09 0.51 4.75
C VAL A 93 -17.46 -0.52 3.83
N GLN A 94 -17.57 -0.30 2.52
CA GLN A 94 -16.97 -1.14 1.50
C GLN A 94 -15.77 -0.42 0.89
N VAL A 95 -14.68 -1.16 0.65
CA VAL A 95 -13.51 -0.64 -0.06
C VAL A 95 -13.35 -1.37 -1.38
N LEU A 96 -13.38 -0.60 -2.47
CA LEU A 96 -13.11 -1.06 -3.83
C LEU A 96 -11.72 -0.61 -4.23
N ASP A 97 -10.78 -1.55 -4.14
CA ASP A 97 -9.34 -1.35 -4.42
C ASP A 97 -8.82 -2.20 -5.56
N ARG A 98 -9.74 -2.81 -6.30
CA ARG A 98 -9.49 -3.74 -7.38
C ARG A 98 -10.53 -3.54 -8.47
N LEU A 99 -10.06 -3.68 -9.70
CA LEU A 99 -10.87 -3.63 -10.91
C LEU A 99 -11.63 -4.95 -11.16
N ASP A 100 -12.20 -5.55 -10.12
CA ASP A 100 -13.00 -6.78 -10.24
C ASP A 100 -14.49 -6.43 -10.31
N PRO A 101 -15.17 -6.65 -11.45
CA PRO A 101 -16.60 -6.36 -11.61
C PRO A 101 -17.52 -7.03 -10.58
N ALA A 102 -17.08 -8.14 -9.99
CA ALA A 102 -17.85 -8.85 -8.98
C ALA A 102 -17.94 -8.07 -7.66
N THR A 103 -16.91 -7.28 -7.34
CA THR A 103 -16.88 -6.46 -6.12
C THR A 103 -17.95 -5.37 -6.12
N PHE A 104 -18.36 -4.92 -7.32
CA PHE A 104 -19.48 -4.00 -7.50
C PHE A 104 -20.86 -4.66 -7.34
N GLY A 105 -20.96 -5.97 -7.58
CA GLY A 105 -22.21 -6.72 -7.47
C GLY A 105 -22.65 -6.97 -6.03
N ALA A 106 -21.72 -6.86 -5.09
CA ALA A 106 -22.00 -6.96 -3.65
C ALA A 106 -22.32 -5.59 -3.00
N GLY A 107 -22.39 -4.50 -3.79
CA GLY A 107 -22.22 -3.15 -3.30
C GLY A 107 -23.49 -2.35 -2.95
N THR A 108 -23.24 -1.35 -2.12
CA THR A 108 -24.13 -0.53 -1.28
C THR A 108 -25.00 0.50 -2.01
N GLY A 109 -25.38 0.27 -3.27
CA GLY A 109 -26.08 1.23 -4.14
C GLY A 109 -27.54 1.58 -3.77
N GLY A 110 -27.88 1.61 -2.49
CA GLY A 110 -29.22 1.93 -2.01
C GLY A 110 -29.44 3.42 -1.71
N ALA A 111 -30.70 3.78 -1.46
CA ALA A 111 -31.05 5.14 -1.03
C ALA A 111 -30.26 5.56 0.21
N GLY A 112 -29.63 6.73 0.13
CA GLY A 112 -28.81 7.29 1.21
C GLY A 112 -27.37 6.77 1.29
N ALA A 113 -26.90 5.97 0.33
CA ALA A 113 -25.49 5.58 0.24
C ALA A 113 -24.62 6.71 -0.33
N ALA A 114 -23.34 6.72 0.04
CA ALA A 114 -22.35 7.63 -0.50
C ALA A 114 -21.14 6.88 -1.08
N VAL A 115 -20.49 7.50 -2.05
CA VAL A 115 -19.27 7.01 -2.67
C VAL A 115 -18.20 8.09 -2.57
N ILE A 116 -16.99 7.74 -2.14
CA ILE A 116 -15.82 8.61 -2.24
C ILE A 116 -14.79 7.99 -3.17
N ALA A 117 -14.10 8.83 -3.94
CA ALA A 117 -12.98 8.44 -4.78
C ALA A 117 -11.71 9.16 -4.31
N VAL A 118 -10.64 8.40 -4.07
CA VAL A 118 -9.41 8.92 -3.47
C VAL A 118 -8.23 8.71 -4.42
N SER A 119 -7.60 9.82 -4.79
CA SER A 119 -6.38 9.82 -5.63
C SER A 119 -5.63 11.12 -5.42
N GLU A 120 -4.36 11.04 -4.99
CA GLU A 120 -3.52 12.23 -4.84
C GLU A 120 -3.41 13.03 -6.13
N SER A 121 -3.16 12.36 -7.25
CA SER A 121 -3.05 13.01 -8.55
C SER A 121 -4.39 13.36 -9.19
N GLY A 122 -5.51 12.87 -8.65
CA GLY A 122 -6.82 12.87 -9.32
C GLY A 122 -6.88 12.04 -10.60
N ARG A 123 -5.79 11.34 -10.96
CA ARG A 123 -5.61 10.67 -12.27
C ARG A 123 -5.16 9.22 -12.14
N THR A 124 -5.31 8.62 -10.96
CA THR A 124 -5.08 7.17 -10.82
C THR A 124 -6.09 6.43 -11.69
N LEU A 125 -5.61 5.78 -12.76
CA LEU A 125 -6.45 5.10 -13.76
C LEU A 125 -7.43 4.13 -13.10
N GLU A 126 -6.95 3.32 -12.16
CA GLU A 126 -7.79 2.36 -11.46
C GLU A 126 -8.94 3.05 -10.72
N THR A 127 -8.65 4.10 -9.95
CA THR A 127 -9.67 4.87 -9.22
C THR A 127 -10.67 5.53 -10.17
N ALA A 128 -10.22 6.07 -11.30
CA ALA A 128 -11.09 6.70 -12.29
C ALA A 128 -12.07 5.69 -12.90
N HIS A 129 -11.59 4.52 -13.33
CA HIS A 129 -12.45 3.47 -13.86
C HIS A 129 -13.39 2.88 -12.80
N LEU A 130 -12.98 2.80 -11.54
CA LEU A 130 -13.88 2.43 -10.45
C LEU A 130 -14.97 3.48 -10.23
N ALA A 131 -14.62 4.77 -10.35
CA ALA A 131 -15.58 5.87 -10.22
C ALA A 131 -16.61 5.85 -11.36
N ASP A 132 -16.17 5.61 -12.60
CA ASP A 132 -17.07 5.47 -13.75
C ASP A 132 -18.00 4.26 -13.57
N ALA A 133 -17.45 3.11 -13.17
CA ALA A 133 -18.26 1.92 -12.88
C ALA A 133 -19.27 2.14 -11.74
N ALA A 134 -18.95 2.96 -10.74
CA ALA A 134 -19.88 3.31 -9.67
C ALA A 134 -21.03 4.19 -10.17
N ARG A 135 -20.74 5.17 -11.05
CA ARG A 135 -21.78 5.98 -11.70
C ARG A 135 -22.69 5.14 -12.57
N ASP A 136 -22.11 4.34 -13.46
CA ASP A 136 -22.85 3.54 -14.43
C ASP A 136 -23.74 2.50 -13.74
N ARG A 137 -23.26 1.88 -12.66
CA ARG A 137 -23.95 0.77 -12.02
C ARG A 137 -24.88 1.18 -10.88
N TRP A 138 -24.50 2.20 -10.11
CA TRP A 138 -25.25 2.61 -8.91
C TRP A 138 -25.95 3.96 -9.08
N GLY A 139 -25.67 4.71 -10.16
CA GLY A 139 -26.17 6.07 -10.31
C GLY A 139 -25.63 7.04 -9.26
N LEU A 140 -24.49 6.70 -8.63
CA LEU A 140 -23.88 7.48 -7.56
C LEU A 140 -22.64 8.19 -8.09
N ASP A 141 -22.63 9.53 -7.98
CA ASP A 141 -21.45 10.33 -8.29
C ASP A 141 -20.46 10.33 -7.12
N PRO A 142 -19.22 9.83 -7.33
CA PRO A 142 -18.23 9.81 -6.25
C PRO A 142 -17.78 11.23 -5.86
N VAL A 143 -17.72 11.48 -4.55
CA VAL A 143 -17.07 12.66 -4.00
C VAL A 143 -15.55 12.46 -4.05
N TRP A 144 -14.84 13.29 -4.80
CA TRP A 144 -13.41 13.18 -5.01
C TRP A 144 -12.59 13.86 -3.92
N ILE A 145 -11.64 13.11 -3.33
CA ILE A 145 -10.62 13.61 -2.41
C ILE A 145 -9.25 13.52 -3.10
N THR A 146 -8.73 14.67 -3.53
CA THR A 146 -7.54 14.79 -4.39
C THR A 146 -6.63 15.95 -4.01
N GLY A 147 -5.35 15.89 -4.36
CA GLY A 147 -4.40 16.99 -4.18
C GLY A 147 -4.39 17.54 -2.76
N GLU A 148 -4.55 18.85 -2.63
CA GLU A 148 -4.57 19.56 -1.33
C GLU A 148 -5.67 19.07 -0.38
N LYS A 149 -6.79 18.55 -0.90
CA LYS A 149 -7.90 18.04 -0.07
C LYS A 149 -7.53 16.80 0.73
N ILE A 150 -6.39 16.16 0.42
CA ILE A 150 -5.86 15.03 1.19
C ILE A 150 -5.26 15.50 2.53
N ALA A 151 -4.67 16.70 2.54
CA ALA A 151 -4.18 17.33 3.76
C ALA A 151 -5.36 17.89 4.57
N ILE A 152 -5.18 17.95 5.89
CA ILE A 152 -6.19 18.56 6.78
C ILE A 152 -6.01 20.07 6.89
N GLU A 153 -4.77 20.55 6.79
CA GLU A 153 -4.44 21.97 6.95
C GLU A 153 -3.95 22.56 5.63
N PRO A 154 -4.56 23.66 5.15
CA PRO A 154 -4.09 24.36 3.95
C PRO A 154 -2.63 24.77 4.08
N GLY A 155 -1.86 24.62 2.98
CA GLY A 155 -0.45 24.98 2.95
C GLY A 155 0.49 24.04 3.71
N THR A 156 -0.03 23.00 4.38
CA THR A 156 0.84 21.92 4.89
C THR A 156 1.31 21.04 3.74
N PRO A 157 2.56 20.55 3.79
CA PRO A 157 3.00 19.59 2.79
C PRO A 157 2.05 18.38 2.82
N PRO A 158 1.64 17.86 1.65
CA PRO A 158 0.69 16.77 1.58
C PRO A 158 1.16 15.58 2.42
N PRO A 159 0.25 14.88 3.12
CA PRO A 159 0.61 13.79 3.99
C PRO A 159 1.00 12.57 3.14
N ALA A 160 2.25 12.49 2.66
CA ALA A 160 2.71 11.24 2.08
C ALA A 160 3.32 10.37 3.16
N MET A 161 2.49 9.48 3.67
CA MET A 161 2.82 8.07 3.75
C MET A 161 1.50 7.30 3.67
N PHE A 162 1.15 6.90 2.44
CA PHE A 162 0.19 5.82 2.16
C PHE A 162 -1.18 5.89 2.84
N GLY A 163 -1.81 7.06 2.98
CA GLY A 163 -3.13 7.14 3.65
C GLY A 163 -3.04 7.09 5.17
N ALA A 164 -1.98 7.70 5.73
CA ALA A 164 -1.76 7.91 7.15
C ALA A 164 -3.03 8.32 7.91
N PRO A 165 -3.13 7.98 9.21
CA PRO A 165 -4.33 8.23 10.01
C PRO A 165 -4.63 9.72 10.26
N THR A 166 -3.76 10.60 9.79
CA THR A 166 -3.88 12.07 9.82
C THR A 166 -4.37 12.65 8.50
N SER A 167 -4.62 11.82 7.49
CA SER A 167 -5.13 12.24 6.18
C SER A 167 -6.67 12.31 6.15
N SER A 168 -7.21 13.22 5.33
CA SER A 168 -8.67 13.37 5.19
C SER A 168 -9.36 12.09 4.68
N PRO A 169 -8.82 11.29 3.74
CA PRO A 169 -9.51 10.08 3.29
C PRO A 169 -9.69 9.05 4.41
N PHE A 170 -8.67 8.88 5.26
CA PHE A 170 -8.77 8.01 6.42
C PHE A 170 -9.77 8.55 7.44
N LEU A 171 -9.72 9.85 7.76
CA LEU A 171 -10.59 10.45 8.78
C LEU A 171 -12.07 10.46 8.36
N VAL A 172 -12.37 10.69 7.08
CA VAL A 172 -13.73 10.55 6.53
C VAL A 172 -14.21 9.10 6.65
N THR A 173 -13.36 8.14 6.29
CA THR A 173 -13.69 6.71 6.40
C THR A 173 -13.89 6.29 7.86
N ALA A 174 -13.02 6.74 8.76
CA ALA A 174 -13.11 6.46 10.19
C ALA A 174 -14.39 7.08 10.79
N MET A 175 -14.74 8.31 10.43
CA MET A 175 -15.99 8.92 10.86
C MET A 175 -17.20 8.13 10.38
N ALA A 176 -17.19 7.65 9.13
CA ALA A 176 -18.27 6.79 8.64
C ALA A 176 -18.33 5.42 9.35
N ALA A 177 -17.18 4.83 9.69
CA ALA A 177 -17.08 3.50 10.28
C ALA A 177 -17.32 3.48 11.80
N PHE A 178 -16.92 4.53 12.52
CA PHE A 178 -16.91 4.58 13.99
C PHE A 178 -17.78 5.69 14.58
N ALA A 179 -18.34 6.58 13.74
CA ALA A 179 -19.21 7.68 14.15
C ALA A 179 -18.60 8.49 15.32
N ASP A 180 -19.38 8.73 16.37
CA ASP A 180 -19.04 9.58 17.51
C ASP A 180 -17.77 9.13 18.27
N ALA A 181 -17.39 7.85 18.17
CA ALA A 181 -16.15 7.36 18.78
C ALA A 181 -14.88 7.94 18.14
N THR A 182 -14.98 8.47 16.92
CA THR A 182 -13.84 8.96 16.12
C THR A 182 -13.14 10.14 16.78
N GLU A 183 -13.89 11.11 17.33
CA GLU A 183 -13.29 12.28 17.98
C GLU A 183 -12.41 11.89 19.17
N HIS A 184 -13.00 11.12 20.10
CA HIS A 184 -12.31 10.70 21.31
C HIS A 184 -11.08 9.86 20.97
N ALA A 185 -11.22 8.92 20.03
CA ALA A 185 -10.13 8.08 19.58
C ALA A 185 -9.02 8.86 18.90
N TYR A 186 -9.35 9.84 18.04
CA TYR A 186 -8.38 10.69 17.38
C TYR A 186 -7.59 11.51 18.40
N ARG A 187 -8.26 12.16 19.37
CA ARG A 187 -7.59 12.93 20.42
C ARG A 187 -6.64 12.05 21.24
N ARG A 188 -7.05 10.82 21.55
CA ARG A 188 -6.21 9.86 22.26
C ARG A 188 -4.98 9.45 21.44
N PHE A 189 -5.16 9.13 20.17
CA PHE A 189 -4.06 8.84 19.24
C PHE A 189 -3.10 10.03 19.12
N ALA A 190 -3.62 11.23 18.86
CA ALA A 190 -2.83 12.44 18.67
C ALA A 190 -2.00 12.76 19.92
N GLY A 191 -2.56 12.54 21.12
CA GLY A 191 -1.87 12.73 22.39
C GLY A 191 -0.66 11.82 22.62
N ILE A 192 -0.56 10.68 21.93
CA ILE A 192 0.57 9.74 22.04
C ILE A 192 1.43 9.65 20.77
N ALA A 193 1.18 10.50 19.76
CA ALA A 193 1.89 10.40 18.48
C ALA A 193 3.40 10.61 18.61
N THR A 194 3.85 11.52 19.48
CA THR A 194 5.28 11.73 19.78
C THR A 194 5.92 10.50 20.42
N GLU A 195 5.22 9.82 21.32
CA GLU A 195 5.70 8.57 21.95
C GLU A 195 5.84 7.45 20.91
N ILE A 196 4.87 7.32 20.00
CA ILE A 196 4.95 6.37 18.88
C ILE A 196 6.17 6.69 18.00
N GLY A 197 6.45 7.95 17.73
CA GLY A 197 7.63 8.40 17.00
C GLY A 197 8.95 8.02 17.69
N GLY A 198 9.05 8.24 19.01
CA GLY A 198 10.21 7.83 19.82
C GLY A 198 10.40 6.31 19.85
N TRP A 199 9.30 5.56 19.97
CA TRP A 199 9.29 4.10 19.84
C TRP A 199 9.80 3.65 18.46
N ALA A 200 9.33 4.31 17.39
CA ALA A 200 9.72 3.99 16.01
C ALA A 200 11.21 4.23 15.78
N ALA A 201 11.76 5.33 16.29
CA ALA A 201 13.19 5.62 16.21
C ALA A 201 14.05 4.58 16.95
N THR A 202 13.67 4.26 18.19
CA THR A 202 14.37 3.23 18.99
C THR A 202 14.35 1.88 18.31
N THR A 203 13.19 1.51 17.77
CA THR A 203 13.01 0.24 17.09
C THR A 203 13.77 0.19 15.76
N ALA A 204 13.76 1.27 14.98
CA ALA A 204 14.53 1.37 13.75
C ALA A 204 16.03 1.20 14.01
N CYS A 205 16.60 1.83 15.05
CA CYS A 205 18.00 1.66 15.41
C CYS A 205 18.33 0.21 15.82
N ARG A 206 17.43 -0.46 16.56
CA ARG A 206 17.61 -1.89 16.94
C ARG A 206 17.62 -2.78 15.70
N VAL A 207 16.66 -2.58 14.79
CA VAL A 207 16.56 -3.30 13.53
C VAL A 207 17.80 -3.04 12.67
N ALA A 208 18.27 -1.79 12.59
CA ALA A 208 19.46 -1.44 11.82
C ALA A 208 20.74 -2.06 12.38
N ALA A 209 20.87 -2.16 13.70
CA ALA A 209 22.01 -2.82 14.34
C ALA A 209 22.05 -4.34 14.09
N GLN A 210 20.92 -4.94 13.74
CA GLN A 210 20.79 -6.37 13.40
C GLN A 210 20.80 -6.62 11.89
N ALA A 211 20.72 -5.56 11.08
CA ALA A 211 20.81 -5.69 9.63
C ALA A 211 22.25 -6.10 9.29
N GLY A 212 22.42 -7.16 8.50
CA GLY A 212 23.73 -7.63 8.06
C GLY A 212 24.47 -6.62 7.17
N ASP A 213 25.56 -7.06 6.55
CA ASP A 213 26.28 -6.28 5.55
C ASP A 213 26.30 -7.04 4.21
N PRO A 214 25.53 -6.62 3.17
CA PRO A 214 24.68 -5.42 3.14
C PRO A 214 23.40 -5.55 4.01
N PRO A 215 22.85 -4.42 4.50
CA PRO A 215 21.66 -4.42 5.34
C PRO A 215 20.48 -5.01 4.59
N THR A 216 19.94 -6.08 5.17
CA THR A 216 18.78 -6.80 4.65
C THR A 216 17.69 -6.81 5.70
N LEU A 217 16.53 -6.24 5.37
CA LEU A 217 15.39 -6.17 6.29
C LEU A 217 14.32 -7.19 5.90
N PRO A 218 13.82 -8.00 6.84
CA PRO A 218 12.71 -8.89 6.57
C PRO A 218 11.45 -8.10 6.23
N SER A 219 10.75 -8.50 5.15
CA SER A 219 9.47 -7.92 4.78
C SER A 219 8.31 -8.59 5.52
N PRO A 220 7.22 -7.87 5.85
CA PRO A 220 5.98 -8.53 6.22
C PRO A 220 5.50 -9.45 5.08
N ARG A 221 4.81 -10.53 5.43
CA ARG A 221 4.25 -11.49 4.46
C ARG A 221 2.92 -10.99 3.88
N ALA A 222 2.74 -11.10 2.57
CA ALA A 222 1.52 -10.74 1.83
C ALA A 222 0.41 -11.81 1.88
N GLY A 223 0.48 -12.76 2.82
CA GLY A 223 -0.48 -13.86 2.93
C GLY A 223 -1.80 -13.47 3.62
N ARG A 224 -1.91 -12.26 4.15
CA ARG A 224 -3.10 -11.73 4.80
C ARG A 224 -3.69 -10.60 3.95
N SER A 225 -5.00 -10.64 3.73
CA SER A 225 -5.73 -9.68 2.91
C SER A 225 -6.29 -8.49 3.69
N GLY A 226 -6.06 -8.45 5.01
CA GLY A 226 -6.51 -7.38 5.90
C GLY A 226 -5.90 -6.03 5.55
N GLY A 227 -6.65 -4.96 5.76
CA GLY A 227 -6.24 -3.60 5.41
C GLY A 227 -4.99 -3.15 6.16
N LEU A 228 -4.88 -3.47 7.45
CA LEU A 228 -3.71 -3.09 8.26
C LEU A 228 -2.43 -3.80 7.79
N GLU A 229 -2.53 -5.10 7.49
CA GLU A 229 -1.40 -5.86 6.94
C GLU A 229 -0.99 -5.34 5.56
N LEU A 230 -1.93 -5.07 4.66
CA LEU A 230 -1.64 -4.50 3.34
C LEU A 230 -1.02 -3.10 3.44
N TYR A 231 -1.51 -2.26 4.35
CA TYR A 231 -0.94 -0.94 4.63
C TYR A 231 0.51 -1.07 5.09
N THR A 232 0.76 -1.93 6.08
CA THR A 232 2.10 -2.17 6.62
C THR A 232 3.03 -2.72 5.54
N LEU A 233 2.54 -3.68 4.76
CA LEU A 233 3.27 -4.26 3.63
C LEU A 233 3.68 -3.18 2.62
N GLN A 234 2.75 -2.31 2.25
CA GLN A 234 3.03 -1.20 1.35
C GLN A 234 4.04 -0.22 1.94
N ALA A 235 3.85 0.18 3.19
CA ALA A 235 4.78 1.08 3.87
C ALA A 235 6.20 0.52 3.80
N PHE A 236 6.41 -0.76 4.12
CA PHE A 236 7.72 -1.38 4.05
C PHE A 236 8.28 -1.52 2.63
N ARG A 237 7.54 -2.20 1.76
CA ARG A 237 8.07 -2.61 0.45
C ARG A 237 8.13 -1.44 -0.54
N GLN A 238 7.21 -0.48 -0.47
CA GLN A 238 7.22 0.67 -1.38
C GLN A 238 8.19 1.77 -0.91
N ALA A 239 8.25 2.04 0.39
CA ALA A 239 9.11 3.11 0.89
C ALA A 239 10.59 2.70 0.95
N LEU A 240 10.89 1.45 1.31
CA LEU A 240 12.28 0.99 1.49
C LEU A 240 12.77 0.12 0.33
N GLY A 241 11.87 -0.57 -0.37
CA GLY A 241 12.24 -1.47 -1.46
C GLY A 241 12.77 -0.73 -2.68
N GLY A 242 13.81 -1.31 -3.29
CA GLY A 242 14.35 -0.84 -4.57
C GLY A 242 14.85 0.60 -4.58
N LYS A 243 15.19 1.15 -3.40
CA LYS A 243 15.79 2.47 -3.28
C LYS A 243 17.29 2.35 -3.47
N ARG A 244 17.88 3.31 -4.16
CA ARG A 244 19.33 3.48 -4.14
C ARG A 244 19.68 4.03 -2.77
N THR A 245 20.48 3.29 -2.03
CA THR A 245 20.99 3.73 -0.73
C THR A 245 22.49 3.56 -0.68
N ALA A 246 23.19 4.41 0.07
CA ALA A 246 24.64 4.30 0.23
C ALA A 246 25.06 2.95 0.83
N ALA A 247 24.19 2.37 1.67
CA ALA A 247 24.43 1.09 2.32
C ALA A 247 23.98 -0.13 1.49
N GLY A 248 23.31 0.05 0.34
CA GLY A 248 22.80 -1.07 -0.46
C GLY A 248 21.67 -1.86 0.22
N LEU A 249 20.74 -1.14 0.87
CA LEU A 249 19.59 -1.72 1.59
C LEU A 249 18.79 -2.68 0.70
N ARG A 250 18.59 -3.90 1.18
CA ARG A 250 17.72 -4.91 0.56
C ARG A 250 16.52 -5.18 1.47
N ILE A 251 15.37 -5.41 0.84
CA ILE A 251 14.20 -5.97 1.52
C ILE A 251 14.15 -7.45 1.17
N ASP A 252 14.20 -8.30 2.19
CA ASP A 252 14.02 -9.74 2.02
C ASP A 252 12.54 -10.05 1.83
N LEU A 253 12.22 -10.46 0.59
CA LEU A 253 10.89 -10.88 0.17
C LEU A 253 10.70 -12.41 0.29
N THR A 254 11.73 -13.11 0.79
CA THR A 254 11.71 -14.54 1.08
C THR A 254 11.54 -14.77 2.60
N GLY A 255 11.05 -15.94 2.99
CA GLY A 255 10.97 -16.35 4.40
C GLY A 255 9.65 -16.05 5.10
N ASP A 256 9.39 -16.81 6.17
CA ASP A 256 8.22 -16.62 7.05
C ASP A 256 8.57 -15.64 8.18
N HIS A 257 8.94 -14.43 7.79
CA HIS A 257 9.29 -13.41 8.76
C HIS A 257 8.02 -12.90 9.42
N ARG A 258 7.77 -13.37 10.64
CA ARG A 258 6.99 -12.57 11.57
C ARG A 258 7.75 -11.26 11.70
N PHE A 259 7.12 -10.19 11.27
CA PHE A 259 7.73 -8.88 11.24
C PHE A 259 8.51 -8.63 12.55
N PRO A 260 9.80 -8.23 12.52
CA PRO A 260 10.65 -8.18 13.72
C PRO A 260 10.18 -7.19 14.79
N LEU A 261 9.07 -6.46 14.57
CA LEU A 261 8.38 -5.69 15.60
C LEU A 261 7.73 -6.51 16.71
N ALA A 262 7.70 -7.84 16.60
CA ALA A 262 7.12 -8.71 17.62
C ALA A 262 7.81 -8.62 19.01
N ALA A 263 8.94 -7.91 19.16
CA ALA A 263 9.57 -7.74 20.46
C ALA A 263 8.79 -6.80 21.39
N THR A 264 8.13 -5.76 20.86
CA THR A 264 7.33 -4.80 21.65
C THR A 264 6.29 -4.09 20.78
N ASP A 265 5.03 -4.15 21.18
CA ASP A 265 3.96 -3.42 20.49
C ASP A 265 4.14 -1.89 20.58
N PRO A 266 3.72 -1.12 19.56
CA PRO A 266 3.81 0.34 19.61
C PRO A 266 2.87 0.92 20.68
N PRO A 267 3.19 2.10 21.25
CA PRO A 267 2.29 2.81 22.14
C PRO A 267 0.89 2.96 21.54
N GLY A 268 -0.13 2.67 22.35
CA GLY A 268 -1.53 2.75 21.92
C GLY A 268 -2.07 1.56 21.11
N SER A 269 -1.25 0.57 20.76
CA SER A 269 -1.69 -0.64 20.03
C SER A 269 -2.80 -1.42 20.74
N ALA A 270 -2.74 -1.52 22.07
CA ALA A 270 -3.72 -2.20 22.91
C ALA A 270 -5.02 -1.40 23.13
N LEU A 271 -5.10 -0.17 22.61
CA LEU A 271 -6.33 0.62 22.69
C LEU A 271 -7.42 0.01 21.82
N PRO A 272 -8.70 0.13 22.21
CA PRO A 272 -9.80 -0.29 21.36
C PRO A 272 -9.79 0.49 20.03
N PRO A 273 -10.28 -0.11 18.93
CA PRO A 273 -10.56 0.64 17.71
C PRO A 273 -11.53 1.80 17.98
N PRO A 274 -11.38 2.95 17.29
CA PRO A 274 -10.40 3.21 16.24
C PRO A 274 -9.02 3.69 16.73
N ALA A 275 -8.85 4.04 18.00
CA ALA A 275 -7.59 4.62 18.50
C ALA A 275 -6.40 3.68 18.30
N GLY A 276 -6.54 2.40 18.65
CA GLY A 276 -5.46 1.43 18.46
C GLY A 276 -5.15 1.12 17.00
N LEU A 277 -6.11 1.33 16.09
CA LEU A 277 -5.86 1.24 14.64
C LEU A 277 -5.03 2.44 14.16
N MET A 278 -5.43 3.66 14.54
CA MET A 278 -4.69 4.89 14.21
C MET A 278 -3.24 4.79 14.69
N SER A 279 -3.03 4.37 15.94
CA SER A 279 -1.69 4.18 16.51
C SER A 279 -0.85 3.19 15.69
N ARG A 280 -1.43 2.07 15.24
CA ARG A 280 -0.71 1.05 14.45
C ARG A 280 -0.36 1.54 13.03
N LEU A 281 -1.27 2.22 12.34
CA LEU A 281 -1.01 2.82 11.02
C LEU A 281 0.07 3.90 11.11
N TYR A 282 0.00 4.74 12.14
CA TYR A 282 1.00 5.77 12.41
C TYR A 282 2.37 5.16 12.75
N ALA A 283 2.40 4.14 13.61
CA ALA A 283 3.62 3.44 13.98
C ALA A 283 4.33 2.80 12.79
N ALA A 284 3.58 2.14 11.89
CA ALA A 284 4.15 1.61 10.65
C ALA A 284 4.78 2.71 9.80
N SER A 285 4.14 3.89 9.75
CA SER A 285 4.63 5.02 8.97
C SER A 285 5.90 5.64 9.56
N ALA A 286 5.86 5.95 10.87
CA ALA A 286 6.99 6.46 11.63
C ALA A 286 8.22 5.55 11.56
N LEU A 287 8.02 4.23 11.71
CA LEU A 287 9.10 3.26 11.69
C LEU A 287 9.80 3.20 10.33
N VAL A 288 9.03 3.16 9.25
CA VAL A 288 9.56 3.11 7.90
C VAL A 288 10.30 4.40 7.56
N ALA A 289 9.79 5.57 7.98
CA ALA A 289 10.51 6.84 7.83
C ALA A 289 11.84 6.81 8.59
N CYS A 290 11.86 6.36 9.84
CA CYS A 290 13.07 6.19 10.64
C CYS A 290 14.09 5.24 9.96
N LEU A 291 13.65 4.08 9.46
CA LEU A 291 14.51 3.15 8.71
C LEU A 291 15.02 3.79 7.42
N GLY A 292 14.16 4.52 6.71
CA GLY A 292 14.54 5.25 5.50
C GLY A 292 15.65 6.25 5.76
N VAL A 293 15.57 7.00 6.86
CA VAL A 293 16.63 7.94 7.27
C VAL A 293 17.92 7.21 7.65
N LEU A 294 17.84 6.16 8.47
CA LEU A 294 19.02 5.40 8.91
C LEU A 294 19.80 4.78 7.75
N PHE A 295 19.08 4.31 6.72
CA PHE A 295 19.70 3.68 5.55
C PHE A 295 19.92 4.63 4.38
N GLY A 296 19.46 5.89 4.44
CA GLY A 296 19.53 6.83 3.32
C GLY A 296 18.64 6.43 2.14
N ALA A 297 17.44 5.89 2.41
CA ALA A 297 16.44 5.55 1.42
C ALA A 297 15.45 6.70 1.21
N ALA A 298 15.25 7.13 -0.03
CA ALA A 298 14.23 8.12 -0.41
C ALA A 298 12.82 7.52 -0.25
N PHE A 299 12.29 7.58 0.97
CA PHE A 299 11.13 6.80 1.41
C PHE A 299 9.78 7.36 0.92
N ALA A 300 9.75 8.61 0.48
CA ALA A 300 8.56 9.20 -0.16
C ALA A 300 8.43 8.86 -1.65
N GLU A 301 9.54 8.53 -2.31
CA GLU A 301 9.53 8.23 -3.74
C GLU A 301 8.93 6.86 -4.06
N HIS A 302 8.56 6.63 -5.30
CA HIS A 302 8.16 5.31 -5.81
C HIS A 302 8.34 5.22 -7.33
N HIS A 303 9.51 5.64 -7.81
CA HIS A 303 9.82 5.77 -9.23
C HIS A 303 9.65 4.48 -10.05
N ALA A 304 9.82 3.29 -9.45
CA ALA A 304 9.70 2.05 -10.21
C ALA A 304 8.26 1.84 -10.71
N VAL A 305 7.26 2.26 -9.93
CA VAL A 305 5.84 2.19 -10.31
C VAL A 305 5.57 2.94 -11.62
N LEU A 306 6.35 3.99 -11.93
CA LEU A 306 6.21 4.71 -13.20
C LEU A 306 6.59 3.86 -14.41
N GLN A 307 7.42 2.83 -14.25
CA GLN A 307 7.87 1.97 -15.35
C GLN A 307 6.70 1.24 -16.00
N TYR A 308 5.89 0.51 -15.21
CA TYR A 308 4.72 -0.17 -15.77
C TYR A 308 3.64 0.81 -16.17
N LYS A 309 3.43 1.91 -15.42
CA LYS A 309 2.38 2.90 -15.73
C LYS A 309 2.54 3.51 -17.12
N ARG A 310 3.77 3.73 -17.58
CA ARG A 310 4.04 4.22 -18.95
C ARG A 310 3.66 3.21 -20.04
N LEU A 311 3.62 1.92 -19.71
CA LEU A 311 3.33 0.85 -20.68
C LEU A 311 1.85 0.46 -20.74
N VAL A 312 1.02 0.93 -19.79
CA VAL A 312 -0.43 0.67 -19.80
C VAL A 312 -1.03 1.21 -21.09
N GLY A 313 -1.81 0.37 -21.79
CA GLY A 313 -2.38 0.67 -23.12
C GLY A 313 -1.40 0.59 -24.30
N GLN A 314 -0.08 0.53 -24.06
CA GLN A 314 0.95 0.50 -25.11
C GLN A 314 1.40 -0.91 -25.49
N VAL A 315 1.26 -1.88 -24.58
CA VAL A 315 1.72 -3.26 -24.78
C VAL A 315 0.57 -4.24 -24.71
N ARG A 316 0.60 -5.25 -25.60
CA ARG A 316 -0.41 -6.32 -25.67
C ARG A 316 0.25 -7.69 -25.89
N PRO A 317 1.12 -8.15 -24.97
CA PRO A 317 1.71 -9.47 -25.07
C PRO A 317 0.60 -10.53 -25.03
N ARG A 318 0.74 -11.57 -25.87
CA ARG A 318 -0.15 -12.72 -25.82
C ARG A 318 0.14 -13.51 -24.54
N PRO A 319 -0.85 -13.78 -23.67
CA PRO A 319 -0.61 -14.58 -22.48
C PRO A 319 -0.26 -16.02 -22.86
N PHE A 320 0.62 -16.64 -22.07
CA PHE A 320 0.89 -18.07 -22.14
C PHE A 320 -0.30 -18.84 -21.55
N LEU A 321 -0.88 -19.76 -22.34
CA LEU A 321 -2.04 -20.54 -21.92
C LEU A 321 -1.58 -21.70 -21.03
N VAL A 322 -2.17 -21.82 -19.84
CA VAL A 322 -1.82 -22.83 -18.85
C VAL A 322 -2.98 -23.83 -18.73
N PRO A 323 -2.91 -25.00 -19.41
CA PRO A 323 -3.95 -26.01 -19.29
C PRO A 323 -3.97 -26.64 -17.89
N PRO A 324 -5.08 -27.27 -17.48
CA PRO A 324 -5.15 -28.01 -16.23
C PRO A 324 -4.04 -29.07 -16.14
N GLY A 325 -3.32 -29.10 -15.02
CA GLY A 325 -2.22 -30.06 -14.80
C GLY A 325 -0.88 -29.69 -15.47
N PHE A 326 -0.77 -28.53 -16.15
CA PHE A 326 0.48 -28.08 -16.75
C PHE A 326 1.64 -28.07 -15.73
N PRO A 327 2.82 -28.61 -16.06
CA PRO A 327 3.94 -28.64 -15.13
C PRO A 327 4.44 -27.24 -14.76
N ALA A 328 4.37 -26.88 -13.49
CA ALA A 328 4.80 -25.56 -13.02
C ALA A 328 6.29 -25.27 -13.30
N THR A 329 7.12 -26.32 -13.39
CA THR A 329 8.54 -26.20 -13.78
C THR A 329 8.72 -25.68 -15.20
N GLU A 330 7.81 -25.99 -16.12
CA GLU A 330 7.87 -25.50 -17.50
C GLU A 330 7.56 -23.99 -17.56
N LEU A 331 6.67 -23.47 -16.70
CA LEU A 331 6.45 -22.02 -16.59
C LEU A 331 7.72 -21.27 -16.16
N LEU A 332 8.55 -21.88 -15.32
CA LEU A 332 9.84 -21.31 -14.93
C LEU A 332 10.90 -21.41 -16.03
N ARG A 333 10.75 -22.33 -17.01
CA ARG A 333 11.63 -22.39 -18.19
C ARG A 333 11.23 -21.35 -19.23
N GLU A 334 9.94 -21.07 -19.36
CA GLU A 334 9.42 -19.98 -20.19
C GLU A 334 9.86 -18.60 -19.68
N LEU A 335 10.03 -18.47 -18.36
CA LEU A 335 10.77 -17.37 -17.79
C LEU A 335 12.23 -17.47 -18.25
N ARG A 336 12.61 -16.65 -19.24
CA ARG A 336 13.98 -16.50 -19.75
C ARG A 336 14.92 -15.81 -18.74
N CYS A 337 14.82 -16.19 -17.47
CA CYS A 337 15.64 -15.66 -16.41
C CYS A 337 17.08 -16.10 -16.64
N ALA A 338 18.02 -15.15 -16.58
CA ALA A 338 19.44 -15.45 -16.65
C ALA A 338 19.92 -16.37 -15.49
N ARG A 339 19.16 -16.41 -14.39
CA ARG A 339 19.41 -17.25 -13.21
C ARG A 339 18.09 -17.80 -12.67
N ARG A 340 18.16 -18.96 -12.00
CA ARG A 340 17.00 -19.52 -11.30
C ARG A 340 16.49 -18.53 -10.24
N PRO A 341 15.20 -18.19 -10.21
CA PRO A 341 14.68 -17.22 -9.25
C PRO A 341 14.70 -17.79 -7.83
N ARG A 342 15.01 -16.93 -6.85
CA ARG A 342 14.94 -17.24 -5.42
C ARG A 342 13.51 -17.23 -4.89
N ALA A 343 12.66 -16.40 -5.51
CA ALA A 343 11.24 -16.31 -5.21
C ALA A 343 10.40 -16.08 -6.47
N VAL A 344 9.14 -16.48 -6.39
CA VAL A 344 8.14 -16.22 -7.42
C VAL A 344 6.94 -15.52 -6.78
N HIS A 345 6.57 -14.36 -7.33
CA HIS A 345 5.30 -13.71 -7.02
C HIS A 345 4.25 -14.14 -8.03
N LEU A 346 3.19 -14.81 -7.57
CA LEU A 346 2.01 -15.11 -8.35
C LEU A 346 0.99 -14.00 -8.16
N VAL A 347 0.66 -13.26 -9.21
CA VAL A 347 -0.24 -12.11 -9.14
C VAL A 347 -1.49 -12.42 -9.96
N GLY A 348 -2.64 -12.53 -9.31
CA GLY A 348 -3.88 -12.90 -9.99
C GLY A 348 -4.82 -11.73 -10.19
N TYR A 349 -5.02 -11.33 -11.45
CA TYR A 349 -5.92 -10.24 -11.82
C TYR A 349 -7.37 -10.70 -12.08
N GLU A 350 -7.62 -12.01 -12.15
CA GLU A 350 -8.96 -12.58 -12.33
C GLU A 350 -9.83 -12.49 -11.05
N ARG A 351 -11.13 -12.80 -11.19
CA ARG A 351 -12.15 -12.73 -10.13
C ARG A 351 -11.93 -13.72 -8.97
N SER A 352 -11.27 -14.84 -9.21
CA SER A 352 -11.03 -15.88 -8.20
C SER A 352 -9.66 -16.51 -8.38
N PRO A 353 -8.59 -15.70 -8.24
CA PRO A 353 -7.25 -16.12 -8.59
C PRO A 353 -6.77 -17.29 -7.73
N GLU A 354 -7.35 -17.50 -6.55
CA GLU A 354 -6.98 -18.61 -5.66
C GLU A 354 -7.28 -19.98 -6.27
N ARG A 355 -8.34 -20.09 -7.08
CA ARG A 355 -8.71 -21.37 -7.70
C ARG A 355 -7.61 -21.88 -8.63
N PHE A 356 -6.96 -20.96 -9.34
CA PHE A 356 -5.89 -21.25 -10.27
C PHE A 356 -4.49 -21.15 -9.61
N LEU A 357 -4.23 -20.06 -8.89
CA LEU A 357 -2.91 -19.77 -8.32
C LEU A 357 -2.57 -20.63 -7.09
N ALA A 358 -3.53 -21.08 -6.29
CA ALA A 358 -3.19 -21.88 -5.10
C ALA A 358 -2.65 -23.28 -5.45
N PRO A 359 -3.25 -24.05 -6.39
CA PRO A 359 -2.63 -25.26 -6.92
C PRO A 359 -1.24 -25.00 -7.52
N LEU A 360 -1.10 -23.97 -8.35
CA LEU A 360 0.17 -23.60 -8.98
C LEU A 360 1.25 -23.26 -7.94
N ALA A 361 0.91 -22.48 -6.92
CA ALA A 361 1.81 -22.14 -5.82
C ALA A 361 2.31 -23.39 -5.08
N ARG A 362 1.40 -24.34 -4.79
CA ARG A 362 1.76 -25.60 -4.14
C ARG A 362 2.68 -26.44 -5.01
N GLN A 363 2.40 -26.51 -6.31
CA GLN A 363 3.23 -27.26 -7.26
C GLN A 363 4.63 -26.65 -7.35
N LEU A 364 4.75 -25.34 -7.61
CA LEU A 364 6.04 -24.63 -7.65
C LEU A 364 6.87 -24.89 -6.38
N ARG A 365 6.29 -24.67 -5.19
CA ARG A 365 7.01 -24.90 -3.92
C ARG A 365 7.50 -26.34 -3.80
N ARG A 366 6.68 -27.33 -4.16
CA ARG A 366 7.05 -28.76 -4.07
C ARG A 366 8.11 -29.15 -5.09
N THR A 367 7.98 -28.71 -6.33
CA THR A 367 8.85 -29.16 -7.43
C THR A 367 10.18 -28.43 -7.47
N THR A 368 10.21 -27.16 -7.07
CA THR A 368 11.42 -26.33 -7.18
C THR A 368 11.99 -25.88 -5.84
N GLY A 369 11.29 -26.06 -4.73
CA GLY A 369 11.71 -25.49 -3.44
C GLY A 369 11.79 -23.96 -3.44
N THR A 370 11.34 -23.29 -4.51
CA THR A 370 11.38 -21.83 -4.63
C THR A 370 10.34 -21.22 -3.70
N TRP A 371 10.68 -20.10 -3.06
CA TRP A 371 9.71 -19.36 -2.26
C TRP A 371 8.61 -18.81 -3.17
N VAL A 372 7.34 -18.94 -2.78
CA VAL A 372 6.21 -18.46 -3.57
C VAL A 372 5.32 -17.58 -2.72
N GLU A 373 5.02 -16.39 -3.21
CA GLU A 373 4.05 -15.47 -2.62
C GLU A 373 2.89 -15.24 -3.59
N THR A 374 1.65 -15.24 -3.10
CA THR A 374 0.44 -15.07 -3.92
C THR A 374 -0.22 -13.75 -3.60
N HIS A 375 -0.67 -13.04 -4.63
CA HIS A 375 -1.23 -11.71 -4.52
C HIS A 375 -2.48 -11.53 -5.38
N ARG A 376 -3.33 -10.58 -4.99
CA ARG A 376 -4.59 -10.27 -5.68
C ARG A 376 -4.49 -8.95 -6.43
N GLY A 377 -4.66 -9.02 -7.74
CA GLY A 377 -4.89 -7.92 -8.66
C GLY A 377 -3.84 -6.81 -8.62
N SER A 378 -4.29 -5.64 -9.05
CA SER A 378 -3.48 -4.42 -9.12
C SER A 378 -3.02 -3.90 -7.75
N SER A 379 -3.61 -4.37 -6.64
CA SER A 379 -3.13 -4.07 -5.28
C SER A 379 -1.64 -4.41 -5.13
N TRP A 380 -1.17 -5.47 -5.81
CA TRP A 380 0.25 -5.86 -5.85
C TRP A 380 1.16 -4.77 -6.40
N ASN A 381 0.70 -4.02 -7.40
CA ASN A 381 1.48 -2.94 -8.01
C ASN A 381 1.75 -1.79 -7.04
N HIS A 382 0.89 -1.63 -6.03
CA HIS A 382 1.03 -0.59 -5.03
C HIS A 382 1.95 -1.01 -3.88
N HIS A 383 1.87 -2.25 -3.40
CA HIS A 383 2.69 -2.66 -2.27
C HIS A 383 4.00 -3.36 -2.65
N SER A 384 4.04 -4.17 -3.72
CA SER A 384 5.19 -5.05 -4.00
C SER A 384 6.04 -4.64 -5.19
N TYR A 385 5.47 -4.01 -6.22
CA TYR A 385 6.17 -3.78 -7.50
C TYR A 385 7.52 -3.08 -7.30
N GLN A 386 7.56 -2.03 -6.48
CA GLN A 386 8.77 -1.25 -6.23
C GLN A 386 9.93 -2.11 -5.69
N ALA A 387 9.66 -3.03 -4.76
CA ALA A 387 10.68 -3.92 -4.21
C ALA A 387 11.10 -4.99 -5.23
N VAL A 388 10.15 -5.56 -5.97
CA VAL A 388 10.39 -6.64 -6.95
C VAL A 388 11.12 -6.15 -8.20
N ALA A 389 10.80 -4.94 -8.67
CA ALA A 389 11.44 -4.36 -9.85
C ALA A 389 12.97 -4.22 -9.67
N ALA A 390 13.40 -3.91 -8.44
CA ALA A 390 14.80 -3.77 -8.10
C ALA A 390 15.52 -5.09 -7.75
N ASP A 391 14.79 -6.19 -7.59
CA ASP A 391 15.37 -7.48 -7.22
C ASP A 391 15.35 -8.47 -8.40
N PRO A 392 16.47 -8.64 -9.13
CA PRO A 392 16.54 -9.49 -10.31
C PRO A 392 16.34 -10.98 -9.99
N GLU A 393 16.41 -11.38 -8.72
CA GLU A 393 16.25 -12.78 -8.32
C GLU A 393 14.78 -13.17 -8.08
N ILE A 394 13.86 -12.22 -8.20
CA ILE A 394 12.42 -12.47 -8.07
C ILE A 394 11.77 -12.48 -9.45
N ALA A 395 11.05 -13.57 -9.71
CA ALA A 395 10.22 -13.72 -10.89
C ALA A 395 8.75 -13.41 -10.58
N VAL A 396 7.98 -13.05 -11.61
CA VAL A 396 6.55 -12.74 -11.52
C VAL A 396 5.78 -13.58 -12.52
N LEU A 397 4.76 -14.30 -12.06
CA LEU A 397 3.76 -14.91 -12.94
C LEU A 397 2.44 -14.16 -12.73
N ALA A 398 1.99 -13.43 -13.74
CA ALA A 398 0.76 -12.64 -13.68
C ALA A 398 -0.38 -13.37 -14.39
N SER A 399 -1.37 -13.87 -13.65
CA SER A 399 -2.59 -14.45 -14.21
C SER A 399 -3.56 -13.35 -14.61
N VAL A 400 -4.02 -13.38 -15.86
CA VAL A 400 -5.04 -12.46 -16.38
C VAL A 400 -6.38 -13.16 -16.59
N PRO A 401 -7.51 -12.46 -16.36
CA PRO A 401 -8.83 -12.97 -16.74
C PRO A 401 -8.91 -13.13 -18.26
N PRO A 402 -9.73 -14.05 -18.82
CA PRO A 402 -9.99 -14.10 -20.25
C PRO A 402 -10.53 -12.76 -20.77
N PRO A 403 -10.40 -12.47 -22.08
CA PRO A 403 -10.98 -11.26 -22.66
C PRO A 403 -12.47 -11.15 -22.34
N GLY A 404 -12.85 -10.08 -21.65
CA GLY A 404 -14.23 -9.76 -21.28
C GLY A 404 -14.76 -8.57 -22.06
N ARG A 405 -16.08 -8.34 -21.99
CA ARG A 405 -16.72 -7.16 -22.57
C ARG A 405 -16.68 -5.93 -21.65
N ASP A 406 -16.42 -6.12 -20.36
CA ASP A 406 -16.43 -5.01 -19.40
C ASP A 406 -15.09 -4.27 -19.36
N ALA A 407 -15.16 -2.95 -19.14
CA ALA A 407 -14.00 -2.06 -19.18
C ALA A 407 -12.99 -2.34 -18.05
N LEU A 408 -13.46 -2.82 -16.89
CA LEU A 408 -12.59 -3.13 -15.75
C LEU A 408 -11.68 -4.33 -16.07
N THR A 409 -12.24 -5.40 -16.64
CA THR A 409 -11.49 -6.57 -17.13
C THR A 409 -10.49 -6.15 -18.20
N GLY A 410 -10.88 -5.26 -19.12
CA GLY A 410 -9.99 -4.69 -20.13
C GLY A 410 -8.76 -4.01 -19.50
N LEU A 411 -8.99 -3.09 -18.57
CA LEU A 411 -7.91 -2.37 -17.87
C LEU A 411 -7.04 -3.30 -17.01
N GLN A 412 -7.62 -4.31 -16.34
CA GLN A 412 -6.83 -5.30 -15.61
C GLN A 412 -5.83 -6.04 -16.50
N ARG A 413 -6.27 -6.44 -17.69
CA ARG A 413 -5.39 -7.10 -18.67
C ARG A 413 -4.28 -6.17 -19.12
N GLU A 414 -4.57 -4.89 -19.34
CA GLU A 414 -3.57 -3.89 -19.72
C GLU A 414 -2.55 -3.64 -18.60
N ILE A 415 -2.99 -3.54 -17.34
CA ILE A 415 -2.09 -3.37 -16.19
C ILE A 415 -1.19 -4.60 -16.01
N ALA A 416 -1.75 -5.81 -16.11
CA ALA A 416 -0.99 -7.05 -16.01
C ALA A 416 0.04 -7.18 -17.15
N ALA A 417 -0.37 -6.88 -18.38
CA ALA A 417 0.51 -6.84 -19.55
C ALA A 417 1.67 -5.84 -19.37
N ALA A 418 1.35 -4.62 -18.97
CA ALA A 418 2.33 -3.57 -18.70
C ALA A 418 3.30 -3.96 -17.58
N THR A 419 2.80 -4.61 -16.53
CA THR A 419 3.59 -5.13 -15.42
C THR A 419 4.59 -6.20 -15.88
N CYS A 420 4.18 -7.12 -16.74
CA CYS A 420 5.09 -8.13 -17.28
C CYS A 420 6.12 -7.51 -18.22
N ALA A 421 5.69 -6.59 -19.08
CA ALA A 421 6.58 -5.92 -20.03
C ALA A 421 7.64 -5.05 -19.35
N SER A 422 7.35 -4.48 -18.18
CA SER A 422 8.31 -3.69 -17.41
C SER A 422 9.36 -4.53 -16.63
N LEU A 423 9.22 -5.86 -16.64
CA LEU A 423 10.13 -6.80 -15.97
C LEU A 423 10.69 -7.84 -16.97
N PRO A 424 11.44 -7.40 -18.01
CA PRO A 424 11.87 -8.26 -19.09
C PRO A 424 12.71 -9.43 -18.59
N GLY A 425 12.41 -10.62 -19.09
CA GLY A 425 13.10 -11.87 -18.74
C GLY A 425 12.79 -12.41 -17.35
N ARG A 426 11.96 -11.72 -16.53
CA ARG A 426 11.61 -12.14 -15.16
C ARG A 426 10.13 -12.18 -14.89
N ALA A 427 9.29 -11.72 -15.82
CA ALA A 427 7.85 -11.82 -15.70
C ALA A 427 7.23 -12.54 -16.90
N LEU A 428 6.21 -13.35 -16.62
CA LEU A 428 5.43 -14.06 -17.61
C LEU A 428 3.95 -13.77 -17.38
N LEU A 429 3.26 -13.35 -18.45
CA LEU A 429 1.82 -13.20 -18.47
C LEU A 429 1.20 -14.58 -18.76
N ILE A 430 0.35 -15.06 -17.87
CA ILE A 430 -0.30 -16.38 -17.99
C ILE A 430 -1.81 -16.23 -17.98
N GLN A 431 -2.51 -17.18 -18.59
CA GLN A 431 -3.97 -17.28 -18.54
C GLN A 431 -4.33 -18.76 -18.34
N GLY A 432 -5.07 -19.06 -17.27
CA GLY A 432 -5.61 -20.39 -17.06
C GLY A 432 -6.68 -20.72 -18.10
N ASP A 433 -6.74 -21.98 -18.51
CA ASP A 433 -7.86 -22.47 -19.33
C ASP A 433 -9.15 -22.45 -18.48
N PRO A 434 -10.26 -21.84 -18.95
CA PRO A 434 -11.53 -21.94 -18.24
C PRO A 434 -11.95 -23.41 -18.12
N VAL A 435 -11.96 -23.92 -16.89
CA VAL A 435 -12.50 -25.24 -16.54
C VAL A 435 -14.02 -25.22 -16.61
#